data_AF-A0A1B2DSK1-F1
#
_entry.id   AF-A0A1B2DSK1-F1
#
_cell.length_a   1.000
_cell.length_b   1.000
_cell.length_c   1.000
_cell.angle_alpha   90.00
_cell.angle_beta   90.00
_cell.angle_gamma   90.00
#
_symmetry.space_group_name_H-M   'P 1'
#
loop_
_entity.id
_entity.type
_entity.pdbx_description
1 polymer ?
#
loop_
_entity_poly.entity_id
_entity_poly.type
_entity_poly.pdbx_seq_one_letter_code
_entity_poly.pdbx_strand_id
1 'polypeptide(L)'
;MKINEPGRIHSLNQYQKKNEMAVNNANKKQKKDEVQISAAAKEMLSTSQMNSPERAKHIESLKQSIATGTYHVDSGKLAEKLLPYFGNNPSE
;
A
#
# COMPACT_ATOMS: atom_id res chain seq x y z
N MET A 1 40.72 60.79 -24.01
CA MET A 1 39.36 60.21 -23.98
C MET A 1 39.42 58.90 -23.21
N LYS A 2 38.60 58.72 -22.16
CA LYS A 2 38.48 57.44 -21.43
C LYS A 2 37.23 56.72 -21.95
N ILE A 3 37.41 55.58 -22.60
CA ILE A 3 36.33 54.74 -23.13
C ILE A 3 36.13 53.60 -22.13
N ASN A 4 35.16 53.76 -21.23
CA ASN A 4 34.67 52.66 -20.43
C ASN A 4 33.38 52.17 -21.10
N GLU A 5 33.47 51.09 -21.87
CA GLU A 5 32.33 50.45 -22.53
C GLU A 5 31.36 49.85 -21.51
N PRO A 6 30.11 50.34 -21.39
CA PRO A 6 29.14 49.85 -20.39
C PRO A 6 28.52 48.48 -20.72
N GLY A 7 28.98 47.78 -21.76
CA GLY A 7 28.39 46.53 -22.24
C GLY A 7 28.88 45.24 -21.55
N ARG A 8 29.99 45.27 -20.81
CA ARG A 8 30.67 44.04 -20.32
C ARG A 8 30.14 43.44 -19.01
N ILE A 9 29.21 44.09 -18.32
CA ILE A 9 28.67 43.58 -17.04
C ILE A 9 27.46 42.65 -17.24
N HIS A 10 26.76 42.75 -18.39
CA HIS A 10 25.57 41.93 -18.68
C HIS A 10 25.88 40.47 -19.02
N SER A 11 27.11 40.13 -19.42
CA SER A 11 27.51 38.78 -19.82
C SER A 11 27.91 37.87 -18.64
N LEU A 12 28.25 38.43 -17.49
CA LEU A 12 28.67 37.65 -16.31
C LEU A 12 27.49 36.99 -15.58
N ASN A 13 26.32 37.65 -15.57
CA ASN A 13 25.10 37.18 -14.91
C ASN A 13 24.46 35.94 -15.57
N GLN A 14 24.82 35.64 -16.81
CA GLN A 14 24.25 34.50 -17.56
C GLN A 14 24.78 33.15 -17.03
N TYR A 15 26.04 33.12 -16.59
CA TYR A 15 26.68 31.90 -16.08
C TYR A 15 26.29 31.60 -14.63
N GLN A 16 26.17 32.63 -13.78
CA GLN A 16 25.72 32.48 -12.39
C GLN A 16 24.28 31.94 -12.32
N LYS A 17 23.38 32.45 -13.17
CA LYS A 17 21.98 32.00 -13.24
C LYS A 17 21.82 30.52 -13.62
N LYS A 18 22.74 29.97 -14.42
CA LYS A 18 22.72 28.54 -14.79
C LYS A 18 23.14 27.64 -13.63
N ASN A 19 24.11 28.04 -12.82
CA ASN A 19 24.51 27.30 -11.62
C ASN A 19 23.41 27.30 -10.55
N GLU A 20 22.72 28.43 -10.34
CA GLU A 20 21.60 28.52 -9.40
C GLU A 20 20.41 27.63 -9.82
N MET A 21 20.11 27.55 -11.13
CA MET A 21 19.06 26.65 -11.66
C MET A 21 19.43 25.16 -11.49
N ALA A 22 20.71 24.80 -11.58
CA ALA A 22 21.17 23.42 -11.40
C ALA A 22 21.09 22.98 -9.92
N VAL A 23 21.47 23.85 -8.99
CA VAL A 23 21.38 23.59 -7.54
C VAL A 23 19.92 23.49 -7.08
N ASN A 24 19.00 24.28 -7.65
CA ASN A 24 17.57 24.22 -7.34
C ASN A 24 16.89 22.93 -7.85
N ASN A 25 17.40 22.30 -8.93
CA ASN A 25 16.85 21.04 -9.42
C ASN A 25 17.41 19.81 -8.68
N ALA A 26 18.58 19.91 -8.04
CA ALA A 26 19.15 18.81 -7.23
C ALA A 26 18.35 18.50 -5.95
N ASN A 27 17.50 19.44 -5.51
CA ASN A 27 16.64 19.29 -4.32
C ASN A 27 15.24 18.71 -4.61
N LYS A 28 14.90 18.37 -5.86
CA LYS A 28 13.66 17.65 -6.17
C LYS A 28 13.83 16.19 -5.77
N LYS A 29 13.43 15.86 -4.53
CA LYS A 29 13.26 14.47 -4.07
C LYS A 29 12.49 13.70 -5.14
N GLN A 30 13.08 12.62 -5.64
CA GLN A 30 12.42 11.69 -6.56
C GLN A 30 11.10 11.24 -5.92
N LYS A 31 9.99 11.38 -6.65
CA LYS A 31 8.71 10.82 -6.21
C LYS A 31 8.90 9.31 -6.09
N LYS A 32 8.74 8.80 -4.89
CA LYS A 32 8.71 7.36 -4.64
C LYS A 32 7.32 6.86 -4.99
N ASP A 33 7.26 5.71 -5.63
CA ASP A 33 6.00 5.01 -5.82
C ASP A 33 5.55 4.45 -4.46
N GLU A 34 4.36 4.86 -4.02
CA GLU A 34 3.74 4.39 -2.78
C GLU A 34 2.47 3.62 -3.12
N VAL A 35 2.34 2.41 -2.56
CA VAL A 35 1.09 1.64 -2.63
C VAL A 35 0.23 2.04 -1.44
N GLN A 36 -0.83 2.80 -1.70
CA GLN A 36 -1.79 3.21 -0.67
C GLN A 36 -3.04 2.32 -0.74
N ILE A 37 -3.44 1.75 0.40
CA ILE A 37 -4.70 1.00 0.51
C ILE A 37 -5.85 2.01 0.43
N SER A 38 -6.79 1.80 -0.50
CA SER A 38 -7.91 2.72 -0.72
C SER A 38 -8.82 2.82 0.52
N ALA A 39 -9.40 4.00 0.74
CA ALA A 39 -10.34 4.22 1.84
C ALA A 39 -11.54 3.26 1.78
N ALA A 40 -12.08 3.04 0.57
CA ALA A 40 -13.16 2.08 0.33
C ALA A 40 -12.78 0.64 0.72
N ALA A 41 -11.56 0.18 0.41
CA ALA A 41 -11.11 -1.16 0.81
C ALA A 41 -10.99 -1.31 2.33
N LYS A 42 -10.58 -0.25 3.04
CA LYS A 42 -10.55 -0.25 4.51
C LYS A 42 -11.96 -0.34 5.10
N GLU A 43 -12.91 0.40 4.54
CA GLU A 43 -14.31 0.36 4.98
C GLU A 43 -14.96 -1.02 4.73
N MET A 44 -14.67 -1.65 3.59
CA MET A 44 -15.10 -3.02 3.30
C MET A 44 -14.51 -4.04 4.28
N LEU A 45 -13.25 -3.88 4.68
CA LEU A 45 -12.63 -4.73 5.70
C LEU A 45 -13.27 -4.54 7.07
N SER A 46 -13.57 -3.30 7.46
CA SER A 46 -14.22 -3.02 8.75
C SER A 46 -15.66 -3.52 8.84
N THR A 47 -16.39 -3.51 7.71
CA THR A 47 -17.76 -4.04 7.60
C THR A 47 -17.80 -5.55 7.41
N SER A 48 -16.65 -6.19 7.13
CA SER A 48 -16.57 -7.64 7.04
C SER A 48 -16.95 -8.25 8.39
N GLN A 49 -17.75 -9.33 8.35
CA GLN A 49 -18.39 -9.99 9.50
C GLN A 49 -17.43 -10.58 10.56
N MET A 50 -16.13 -10.29 10.46
CA MET A 50 -15.08 -10.69 11.40
C MET A 50 -15.40 -10.35 12.85
N ASN A 51 -16.08 -9.22 13.09
CA ASN A 51 -16.42 -8.73 14.43
C ASN A 51 -17.89 -8.96 14.83
N SER A 52 -18.61 -9.84 14.14
CA SER A 52 -20.00 -10.13 14.47
C SER A 52 -20.13 -10.83 15.84
N PRO A 53 -21.12 -10.46 16.68
CA PRO A 53 -21.35 -11.11 17.97
C PRO A 53 -21.74 -12.59 17.82
N GLU A 54 -22.36 -12.95 16.70
CA GLU A 54 -22.70 -14.34 16.36
C GLU A 54 -21.46 -15.20 16.18
N ARG A 55 -20.43 -14.68 15.50
CA ARG A 55 -19.14 -15.35 15.34
C ARG A 55 -18.43 -15.55 16.67
N ALA A 56 -18.48 -14.57 17.57
CA ALA A 56 -17.90 -14.70 18.91
C ALA A 56 -18.55 -15.86 19.70
N LYS A 57 -19.88 -15.93 19.72
CA LYS A 57 -20.63 -17.05 20.33
C LYS A 57 -20.28 -18.40 19.72
N HIS A 58 -20.18 -18.46 18.38
CA HIS A 58 -19.79 -19.69 17.69
C HIS A 58 -18.39 -20.14 18.11
N ILE A 59 -17.42 -19.24 18.17
CA ILE A 59 -16.05 -19.53 18.63
C ILE A 59 -16.04 -20.07 20.07
N GLU A 60 -16.82 -19.48 20.97
CA GLU A 60 -16.92 -19.97 22.35
C GLU A 60 -17.48 -21.39 22.41
N SER A 61 -18.53 -21.70 21.65
CA SER A 61 -19.10 -23.06 21.57
C SER A 61 -18.09 -24.09 21.03
N LEU A 62 -17.28 -23.69 20.04
CA LEU A 62 -16.22 -24.53 19.48
C LEU A 62 -15.11 -24.78 20.50
N LYS A 63 -14.68 -23.74 21.23
CA LYS A 63 -13.67 -23.88 22.29
C LYS A 63 -14.13 -24.85 23.37
N GLN A 64 -15.39 -24.77 23.78
CA GLN A 64 -15.98 -25.71 24.73
C GLN A 64 -15.95 -27.15 24.20
N SER A 65 -16.40 -27.36 22.96
CA SER A 65 -16.42 -28.69 22.32
C SER A 65 -15.02 -29.31 22.20
N ILE A 66 -14.00 -28.49 21.94
CA ILE A 66 -12.60 -28.90 21.90
C ILE A 66 -12.12 -29.28 23.30
N ALA A 67 -12.41 -28.45 24.32
CA ALA A 67 -12.02 -28.71 25.70
C ALA A 67 -12.65 -30.00 26.26
N THR A 68 -13.89 -30.32 25.86
CA THR A 68 -14.58 -31.56 26.23
C THR A 68 -14.17 -32.77 25.39
N GLY A 69 -13.34 -32.57 24.35
CA GLY A 69 -12.89 -33.64 23.44
C GLY A 69 -13.97 -34.18 22.51
N THR A 70 -15.11 -33.50 22.38
CA THR A 70 -16.25 -33.90 21.54
C THR A 70 -16.22 -33.27 20.15
N TYR A 71 -15.27 -32.38 19.90
CA TYR A 71 -15.10 -31.75 18.59
C TYR A 71 -14.60 -32.75 17.54
N HIS A 72 -15.39 -32.96 16.49
CA HIS A 72 -15.06 -33.84 15.38
C HIS A 72 -14.87 -33.02 14.09
N VAL A 73 -13.74 -33.24 13.42
CA VAL A 73 -13.43 -32.61 12.13
C VAL A 73 -14.00 -33.50 11.02
N ASP A 74 -15.04 -33.01 10.35
CA ASP A 74 -15.65 -33.65 9.19
C ASP A 74 -14.78 -33.38 7.95
N SER A 75 -14.15 -34.43 7.41
CA SER A 75 -13.26 -34.36 6.25
C SER A 75 -13.99 -33.98 4.96
N GLY A 76 -15.27 -34.35 4.81
CA GLY A 76 -16.08 -33.96 3.65
C GLY A 76 -16.31 -32.47 3.61
N LYS A 77 -16.76 -31.90 4.74
CA LYS A 77 -16.93 -30.43 4.89
C LYS A 77 -15.62 -29.68 4.74
N LEU A 78 -14.51 -30.25 5.22
CA LEU A 78 -13.19 -29.65 5.04
C LEU A 78 -12.83 -29.56 3.56
N ALA A 79 -13.02 -30.64 2.80
CA ALA A 79 -12.76 -30.66 1.36
C ALA A 79 -13.66 -29.67 0.61
N GLU A 80 -14.96 -29.61 0.91
CA GLU A 80 -15.89 -28.62 0.33
C GLU A 80 -15.44 -27.18 0.57
N LYS A 81 -14.94 -26.86 1.77
CA LYS A 81 -14.45 -25.51 2.11
C LYS A 81 -13.12 -25.16 1.44
N LEU A 82 -12.28 -26.15 1.18
CA LEU A 82 -11.00 -25.96 0.50
C LEU A 82 -11.14 -25.93 -1.03
N LEU A 83 -12.18 -26.59 -1.58
CA LEU A 83 -12.43 -26.71 -3.02
C LEU A 83 -12.31 -25.38 -3.82
N PRO A 84 -12.86 -24.23 -3.36
CA PRO A 84 -12.79 -22.98 -4.10
C PRO A 84 -11.37 -22.47 -4.33
N TYR A 85 -10.40 -22.87 -3.51
CA TYR A 85 -9.02 -22.42 -3.58
C TYR A 85 -8.16 -23.26 -4.54
N PHE A 86 -8.66 -24.41 -5.00
CA PHE A 86 -7.91 -25.30 -5.89
C PHE A 86 -8.29 -25.17 -7.38
N GLY A 87 -9.45 -24.57 -7.69
CA GLY A 87 -9.99 -24.50 -9.05
C GLY A 87 -9.60 -23.27 -9.88
N ASN A 88 -8.97 -22.25 -9.27
CA ASN A 88 -8.61 -20.98 -9.93
C ASN A 88 -7.10 -20.78 -10.00
N ASN A 89 -6.38 -21.77 -10.53
CA ASN A 89 -5.06 -21.52 -11.10
C ASN A 89 -5.26 -21.19 -12.59
N PRO A 90 -5.22 -19.92 -13.02
CA PRO A 90 -5.03 -19.64 -14.44
C PRO A 90 -3.68 -20.25 -14.83
N SER A 91 -3.74 -21.36 -15.56
CA SER A 91 -2.59 -21.93 -16.23
C SER A 91 -2.44 -21.16 -17.54
N GLU A 92 -1.85 -19.97 -17.45
CA GLU A 92 -1.26 -19.21 -18.56
C GLU A 92 0.01 -18.51 -18.08
#